data_AF-A0A8S9ZGS1-F1
#
_entry.id   AF-A0A8S9ZGS1-F1
#
_cell.length_a   1.000
_cell.length_b   1.000
_cell.length_c   1.000
_cell.angle_alpha   90.00
_cell.angle_beta   90.00
_cell.angle_gamma   90.00
#
_symmetry.space_group_name_H-M   'P 1'
#
loop_
_entity.id
_entity.type
_entity.pdbx_description
1 polymer ?
#
loop_
_entity_poly.entity_id
_entity_poly.type
_entity_poly.pdbx_seq_one_letter_code
_entity_poly.pdbx_strand_id
1 'polypeptide(L)'
;MRMTYPMSNTPEIEIAESGTILDNKGKFNDLKVMLDSNKENVKVDAMRRIINMVARGKDVSDLFPAVVKNVAAKNLELKKLVYVYLVRYAEEQQDLALLSISTFQRGLKDPNQLIRASALRVLSSIRVQMIAPVMMLAIRESVRDMSPYVRKVAAHAIPKLFALDPELQNQLIECIDFLLGDKRTLVLGSAVYAFEKTCPERLDLLHKHFRLLCRALADIDEWGQIVMIGLLTRYARTQFLAPFDIDSPIRHNIKNKISNASDNNDDQSYEDNQLYKTKFQTLDPDHNLLLVAVRPLLQSRNPAVVMAVAQLYYIAPFSQLSAVPRALVRLLRGTNEVSYIVLVNIASMICSNNSRWKNEIIKDEGEEGEKNKKETILDFVSAFPKKFFFVRSSDTLQVKQLKLNVLTCLVDESNVQLVIRELQAYMQMTDLAEEAVEAIGRCALAVPSAASETCLATLVRIISEPNTEKKLSVLLLLF
;
A
#
# COMPACT_ATOMS: atom_id res chain seq x y z
N MET A 1 -7.44 22.03 -20.80
CA MET A 1 -6.93 23.05 -21.73
C MET A 1 -5.52 22.64 -22.14
N ARG A 2 -5.38 21.87 -23.23
CA ARG A 2 -4.09 21.42 -23.75
C ARG A 2 -3.57 22.52 -24.68
N MET A 3 -2.44 23.14 -24.33
CA MET A 3 -1.72 24.02 -25.25
C MET A 3 -0.94 23.14 -26.24
N THR A 4 -1.37 23.18 -27.50
CA THR A 4 -0.63 22.69 -28.66
C THR A 4 0.45 23.71 -29.01
N TYR A 5 1.72 23.30 -29.00
CA TYR A 5 2.80 24.06 -29.62
C TYR A 5 2.91 23.69 -31.11
N PRO A 6 3.20 24.65 -32.00
CA PRO A 6 3.35 24.39 -33.43
C PRO A 6 4.70 23.69 -33.70
N MET A 7 4.65 22.62 -34.50
CA MET A 7 5.82 21.94 -35.04
C MET A 7 6.52 22.88 -36.03
N SER A 8 7.70 23.38 -35.67
CA SER A 8 8.61 24.06 -36.60
C SER A 8 9.45 23.02 -37.33
N ASN A 9 9.27 22.93 -38.65
CA ASN A 9 10.06 22.13 -39.58
C ASN A 9 11.56 22.38 -39.40
N THR A 10 12.30 21.32 -39.06
CA THR A 10 13.74 21.19 -39.36
C THR A 10 13.94 19.85 -40.06
N PRO A 11 14.75 19.78 -41.12
CA PRO A 11 14.74 18.67 -42.06
C PRO A 11 15.19 17.37 -41.39
N GLU A 12 14.27 16.41 -41.35
CA GLU A 12 14.58 15.00 -41.14
C GLU A 12 15.43 14.53 -42.30
N ILE A 13 16.72 14.30 -42.04
CA ILE A 13 17.56 13.52 -42.95
C ILE A 13 17.29 12.05 -42.57
N GLU A 14 16.26 11.48 -43.19
CA GLU A 14 16.16 10.04 -43.40
C GLU A 14 17.35 9.60 -44.25
N ILE A 15 18.37 9.03 -43.61
CA ILE A 15 19.42 8.31 -44.34
C ILE A 15 18.93 6.88 -44.53
N ALA A 16 18.55 6.63 -45.78
CA ALA A 16 18.15 5.40 -46.42
C ALA A 16 18.64 4.10 -45.77
N GLU A 17 17.69 3.18 -45.62
CA GLU A 17 17.93 1.75 -45.72
C GLU A 17 18.57 1.44 -47.08
N SER A 18 19.87 1.20 -47.08
CA SER A 18 20.54 0.49 -48.17
C SER A 18 21.72 -0.27 -47.58
N GLY A 19 21.84 -1.53 -47.96
CA GLY A 19 22.76 -2.52 -47.41
C GLY A 19 24.23 -2.20 -47.67
N THR A 20 24.78 -1.27 -46.91
CA THR A 20 26.21 -1.01 -46.84
C THR A 20 26.68 -1.33 -45.42
N ILE A 21 27.60 -2.29 -45.31
CA ILE A 21 28.40 -2.50 -44.09
C ILE A 21 29.25 -1.25 -43.93
N LEU A 22 28.69 -0.24 -43.26
CA LEU A 22 29.42 0.96 -42.85
C LEU A 22 30.29 0.57 -41.66
N ASP A 23 31.59 0.76 -41.86
CA ASP A 23 32.65 0.51 -40.90
C ASP A 23 32.27 1.03 -39.50
N ASN A 24 32.07 0.11 -38.54
CA ASN A 24 31.52 0.38 -37.20
C ASN A 24 32.39 1.34 -36.35
N LYS A 25 33.60 1.70 -36.80
CA LYS A 25 34.56 2.51 -36.04
C LYS A 25 34.24 4.01 -35.96
N GLY A 26 33.35 4.52 -36.82
CA GLY A 26 32.99 5.95 -36.87
C GLY A 26 31.66 6.33 -36.21
N LYS A 27 30.89 5.36 -35.70
CA LYS A 27 29.44 5.48 -35.43
C LYS A 27 29.04 6.59 -34.45
N PHE A 28 29.94 7.03 -33.58
CA PHE A 28 29.68 8.05 -32.57
C PHE A 28 30.79 9.11 -32.43
N ASN A 29 31.62 9.27 -33.47
CA ASN A 29 32.78 10.16 -33.36
C ASN A 29 32.38 11.63 -33.18
N ASP A 30 31.28 12.04 -33.81
CA ASP A 30 30.66 13.36 -33.63
C ASP A 30 30.29 13.62 -32.16
N LEU A 31 29.64 12.66 -31.51
CA LEU A 31 29.23 12.75 -30.12
C LEU A 31 30.43 12.77 -29.17
N LYS A 32 31.49 12.00 -29.45
CA LYS A 32 32.74 12.05 -28.70
C LYS A 32 33.36 13.46 -28.75
N VAL A 33 33.45 14.04 -29.94
CA VAL A 33 33.96 15.41 -30.13
C VAL A 33 33.10 16.45 -29.40
N MET A 34 31.77 16.31 -29.46
CA MET A 34 30.87 17.21 -28.74
C MET A 34 31.02 17.11 -27.22
N LEU A 35 31.25 15.90 -26.67
CA LEU A 35 31.46 15.68 -25.24
C LEU A 35 32.82 16.20 -24.73
N ASP A 36 33.84 16.22 -25.59
CA ASP A 36 35.16 16.76 -25.29
C ASP A 36 35.25 18.29 -25.50
N SER A 37 34.20 18.93 -26.03
CA SER A 37 34.15 20.39 -26.23
C SER A 37 34.30 21.17 -24.91
N ASN A 38 34.88 22.37 -24.93
CA ASN A 38 34.93 23.23 -23.74
C ASN A 38 33.58 23.86 -23.36
N LYS A 39 32.59 23.86 -24.28
CA LYS A 39 31.29 24.48 -24.06
C LYS A 39 30.32 23.50 -23.43
N GLU A 40 29.87 23.78 -22.20
CA GLU A 40 28.93 22.89 -21.48
C GLU A 40 27.60 22.68 -22.23
N ASN A 41 27.09 23.68 -22.95
CA ASN A 41 25.85 23.55 -23.73
C ASN A 41 25.96 22.47 -24.84
N VAL A 42 27.12 22.40 -25.51
CA VAL A 42 27.37 21.40 -26.56
C VAL A 42 27.40 19.99 -25.96
N LYS A 43 27.96 19.85 -24.75
CA LYS A 43 27.95 18.58 -24.01
C LYS A 43 26.55 18.17 -23.60
N VAL A 44 25.71 19.11 -23.16
CA VAL A 44 24.31 18.85 -22.81
C VAL A 44 23.56 18.33 -24.03
N ASP A 45 23.71 18.96 -25.19
CA ASP A 45 23.05 18.52 -26.43
C ASP A 45 23.55 17.14 -26.88
N ALA A 46 24.85 16.86 -26.77
CA ALA A 46 25.39 15.53 -27.01
C ALA A 46 24.77 14.49 -26.07
N MET A 47 24.72 14.78 -24.76
CA MET A 47 24.11 13.89 -23.78
C MET A 47 22.61 13.68 -24.02
N ARG A 48 21.85 14.70 -24.43
CA ARG A 48 20.44 14.54 -24.81
C ARG A 48 20.27 13.57 -25.99
N ARG A 49 21.13 13.68 -27.02
CA ARG A 49 21.15 12.75 -28.15
C ARG A 49 21.49 11.33 -27.71
N ILE A 50 22.47 11.16 -26.84
CA ILE A 50 22.86 9.85 -26.28
C ILE A 50 21.69 9.24 -25.51
N ILE A 51 21.05 9.98 -24.61
CA ILE A 51 19.90 9.48 -23.83
C ILE A 51 18.72 9.13 -24.74
N ASN A 52 18.47 9.88 -25.81
CA ASN A 52 17.44 9.53 -26.81
C ASN A 52 17.76 8.20 -27.52
N MET A 53 19.04 7.94 -27.83
CA MET A 53 19.45 6.64 -28.39
C MET A 53 19.26 5.49 -27.39
N VAL A 54 19.62 5.69 -26.11
CA VAL A 54 19.36 4.72 -25.03
C VAL A 54 17.86 4.45 -24.89
N ALA A 55 17.02 5.48 -24.93
CA ALA A 55 15.57 5.35 -24.84
C ALA A 55 14.96 4.56 -26.00
N ARG A 56 15.62 4.55 -27.18
CA ARG A 56 15.26 3.72 -28.34
C ARG A 56 15.85 2.31 -28.30
N GLY A 57 16.59 1.96 -27.24
CA GLY A 57 17.23 0.65 -27.08
C GLY A 57 18.50 0.47 -27.93
N LYS A 58 19.09 1.55 -28.47
CA LYS A 58 20.36 1.45 -29.21
C LYS A 58 21.52 1.35 -28.22
N ASP A 59 22.46 0.45 -28.48
CA ASP A 59 23.66 0.37 -27.67
C ASP A 59 24.62 1.53 -27.96
N VAL A 60 25.03 2.20 -26.89
CA VAL A 60 25.94 3.35 -26.87
C VAL A 60 27.02 3.17 -25.78
N SER A 61 27.30 1.91 -25.40
CA SER A 61 28.35 1.52 -24.45
C SER A 61 29.74 2.06 -24.83
N ASP A 62 30.06 2.15 -26.12
CA ASP A 62 31.31 2.72 -26.65
C ASP A 62 31.59 4.18 -26.27
N LEU A 63 30.56 4.91 -25.84
CA LEU A 63 30.66 6.30 -25.39
C LEU A 63 31.03 6.41 -23.90
N PHE A 64 31.07 5.30 -23.17
CA PHE A 64 31.25 5.29 -21.72
C PHE A 64 32.50 6.08 -21.25
N PRO A 65 33.70 5.91 -21.85
CA PRO A 65 34.87 6.70 -21.45
C PRO A 65 34.67 8.21 -21.63
N ALA A 66 34.03 8.64 -22.72
CA ALA A 66 33.78 10.05 -23.00
C ALA A 66 32.75 10.65 -22.04
N VAL A 67 31.75 9.85 -21.65
CA VAL A 67 30.71 10.27 -20.70
C VAL A 67 31.29 10.37 -19.27
N VAL A 68 32.11 9.41 -18.84
CA VAL A 68 32.73 9.38 -17.49
C VAL A 68 33.59 10.63 -17.21
N LYS A 69 34.30 11.15 -18.21
CA LYS A 69 35.08 12.41 -18.06
C LYS A 69 34.22 13.60 -17.61
N ASN A 70 32.93 13.57 -17.91
CA ASN A 70 31.99 14.67 -17.66
C ASN A 70 31.21 14.54 -16.34
N VAL A 71 31.49 13.51 -15.51
CA VAL A 71 30.83 13.28 -14.21
C VAL A 71 31.07 14.42 -13.22
N ALA A 72 32.23 15.07 -13.31
CA ALA A 72 32.62 16.19 -12.45
C ALA A 72 32.19 17.57 -12.99
N ALA A 73 31.35 17.62 -14.03
CA ALA A 73 30.88 18.89 -14.60
C ALA A 73 30.10 19.74 -13.58
N LYS A 74 30.19 21.07 -13.72
CA LYS A 74 29.50 22.03 -12.84
C LYS A 74 28.04 22.19 -13.22
N ASN A 75 27.72 22.08 -14.51
CA ASN A 75 26.35 22.13 -15.00
C ASN A 75 25.48 20.99 -14.43
N LEU A 76 24.43 21.36 -13.69
CA LEU A 76 23.53 20.40 -13.05
C LEU A 76 22.72 19.56 -14.05
N GLU A 77 22.37 20.11 -15.20
CA GLU A 77 21.65 19.38 -16.25
C GLU A 77 22.54 18.32 -16.88
N LEU A 78 23.75 18.69 -17.28
CA LEU A 78 24.75 17.75 -17.81
C LEU A 78 24.99 16.62 -16.83
N LYS A 79 25.22 16.97 -15.56
CA LYS A 79 25.45 16.03 -14.47
C LYS A 79 24.29 15.02 -14.32
N LYS A 80 23.03 15.47 -14.37
CA LYS A 80 21.86 14.58 -14.33
C LYS A 80 21.84 13.60 -15.51
N LEU A 81 22.12 14.07 -16.73
CA LEU A 81 22.13 13.21 -17.92
C LEU A 81 23.24 12.16 -17.84
N VAL A 82 24.45 12.56 -17.43
CA VAL A 82 25.58 11.66 -17.19
C VAL A 82 25.21 10.61 -16.14
N TYR A 83 24.52 11.01 -15.07
CA TYR A 83 24.11 10.11 -14.01
C TYR A 83 23.10 9.05 -14.47
N VAL A 84 22.13 9.44 -15.29
CA VAL A 84 21.17 8.48 -15.90
C VAL A 84 21.91 7.47 -16.78
N TYR A 85 22.87 7.94 -17.59
CA TYR A 85 23.68 7.06 -18.43
C TYR A 85 24.51 6.07 -17.61
N LEU A 86 25.18 6.55 -16.54
CA LEU A 86 26.00 5.69 -15.67
C LEU A 86 25.17 4.60 -15.00
N VAL A 87 23.96 4.90 -14.51
CA VAL A 87 23.10 3.89 -13.88
C VAL A 87 22.73 2.77 -14.85
N ARG A 88 22.68 3.04 -16.16
CA ARG A 88 22.40 2.02 -17.17
C ARG A 88 23.62 1.15 -17.50
N TYR A 89 24.78 1.77 -17.72
CA TYR A 89 25.95 1.09 -18.31
C TYR A 89 27.06 0.72 -17.33
N ALA A 90 27.04 1.22 -16.09
CA ALA A 90 28.11 0.97 -15.13
C ALA A 90 28.24 -0.51 -14.72
N GLU A 91 27.17 -1.29 -14.83
CA GLU A 91 27.19 -2.73 -14.55
C GLU A 91 28.00 -3.50 -15.62
N GLU A 92 27.94 -3.06 -16.88
CA GLU A 92 28.68 -3.63 -18.02
C GLU A 92 30.14 -3.16 -18.05
N GLN A 93 30.41 -1.90 -17.65
CA GLN A 93 31.73 -1.25 -17.71
C GLN A 93 32.27 -0.93 -16.31
N GLN A 94 32.40 -1.95 -15.46
CA GLN A 94 32.71 -1.78 -14.03
C GLN A 94 34.03 -1.05 -13.77
N ASP A 95 35.12 -1.40 -14.48
CA ASP A 95 36.45 -0.82 -14.26
C ASP A 95 36.48 0.69 -14.53
N LEU A 96 35.85 1.12 -15.63
CA LEU A 96 35.75 2.54 -15.98
C LEU A 96 34.79 3.28 -15.03
N ALA A 97 33.78 2.60 -14.50
CA ALA A 97 32.84 3.20 -13.55
C ALA A 97 33.54 3.58 -12.24
N LEU A 98 34.59 2.86 -11.83
CA LEU A 98 35.37 3.16 -10.61
C LEU A 98 35.96 4.57 -10.63
N LEU A 99 36.32 5.10 -11.80
CA LEU A 99 36.82 6.47 -11.96
C LEU A 99 35.80 7.52 -11.48
N SER A 100 34.51 7.21 -11.59
CA SER A 100 33.41 8.09 -11.17
C SER A 100 33.21 8.09 -9.65
N ILE A 101 33.61 7.03 -8.96
CA ILE A 101 33.38 6.84 -7.51
C ILE A 101 34.08 7.93 -6.69
N SER A 102 35.31 8.27 -7.04
CA SER A 102 36.06 9.36 -6.41
C SER A 102 35.32 10.70 -6.49
N THR A 103 34.63 10.95 -7.62
CA THR A 103 33.85 12.17 -7.82
C THR A 103 32.58 12.17 -6.98
N PHE A 104 31.91 11.02 -6.83
CA PHE A 104 30.77 10.89 -5.92
C PHE A 104 31.18 11.06 -4.45
N GLN A 105 32.30 10.47 -4.03
CA GLN A 105 32.84 10.63 -2.68
C GLN A 105 33.12 12.10 -2.34
N ARG A 106 33.69 12.86 -3.27
CA ARG A 106 33.85 14.31 -3.11
C ARG A 106 32.50 15.04 -3.04
N GLY A 107 31.53 14.62 -3.86
CA GLY A 107 30.17 15.16 -3.84
C GLY A 107 29.43 14.94 -2.52
N LEU A 108 29.71 13.85 -1.80
CA LEU A 108 29.15 13.59 -0.45
C LEU A 108 29.63 14.59 0.61
N LYS A 109 30.76 15.27 0.38
CA LYS A 109 31.33 16.26 1.30
C LYS A 109 31.04 17.71 0.88
N ASP A 110 30.22 17.91 -0.14
CA ASP A 110 29.88 19.23 -0.65
C ASP A 110 29.02 20.03 0.36
N PRO A 111 29.22 21.35 0.52
CA PRO A 111 28.39 22.16 1.42
C PRO A 111 26.90 22.14 1.07
N ASN A 112 26.56 21.96 -0.22
CA ASN A 112 25.19 21.90 -0.69
C ASN A 112 24.56 20.52 -0.47
N GLN A 113 23.52 20.48 0.36
CA GLN A 113 22.72 19.28 0.63
C GLN A 113 22.18 18.57 -0.62
N LEU A 114 21.85 19.31 -1.68
CA LEU A 114 21.32 18.74 -2.93
C LEU A 114 22.42 18.00 -3.69
N ILE A 115 23.66 18.49 -3.64
CA ILE A 115 24.82 17.85 -4.26
C ILE A 115 25.15 16.58 -3.49
N ARG A 116 25.23 16.64 -2.15
CA ARG A 116 25.43 15.45 -1.30
C ARG A 116 24.38 14.37 -1.56
N ALA A 117 23.10 14.73 -1.51
CA ALA A 117 22.00 13.81 -1.78
C ALA A 117 22.06 13.22 -3.19
N SER A 118 22.38 14.03 -4.21
CA SER A 118 22.50 13.55 -5.58
C SER A 118 23.66 12.56 -5.75
N ALA A 119 24.81 12.81 -5.10
CA ALA A 119 25.97 11.96 -5.13
C ALA A 119 25.66 10.60 -4.48
N LEU A 120 25.02 10.60 -3.31
CA LEU A 120 24.60 9.37 -2.62
C LEU A 120 23.59 8.57 -3.45
N ARG A 121 22.63 9.24 -4.07
CA ARG A 121 21.62 8.57 -4.90
C ARG A 121 22.24 7.86 -6.10
N VAL A 122 23.25 8.45 -6.73
CA VAL A 122 23.92 7.82 -7.88
C VAL A 122 24.87 6.73 -7.43
N LEU A 123 25.68 6.99 -6.40
CA LEU A 123 26.54 5.97 -5.79
C LEU A 123 25.74 4.72 -5.42
N SER A 124 24.56 4.89 -4.82
CA SER A 124 23.65 3.79 -4.46
C SER A 124 22.90 3.14 -5.61
N SER A 125 22.85 3.77 -6.77
CA SER A 125 22.16 3.20 -7.94
C SER A 125 23.11 2.48 -8.90
N ILE A 126 24.42 2.67 -8.72
CA ILE A 126 25.44 1.94 -9.46
C ILE A 126 25.57 0.54 -8.85
N ARG A 127 25.33 -0.50 -9.66
CA ARG A 127 25.34 -1.90 -9.23
C ARG A 127 26.70 -2.54 -9.41
N VAL A 128 27.72 -1.98 -8.77
CA VAL A 128 29.09 -2.53 -8.79
C VAL A 128 29.40 -3.09 -7.40
N GLN A 129 29.62 -4.40 -7.27
CA GLN A 129 29.77 -5.03 -5.95
C GLN A 129 31.01 -4.53 -5.19
N MET A 130 32.11 -4.26 -5.90
CA MET A 130 33.36 -3.79 -5.28
C MET A 130 33.24 -2.46 -4.51
N ILE A 131 32.20 -1.65 -4.76
CA ILE A 131 31.99 -0.38 -4.06
C ILE A 131 31.16 -0.51 -2.78
N ALA A 132 30.68 -1.71 -2.43
CA ALA A 132 29.84 -1.93 -1.26
C ALA A 132 30.43 -1.38 0.06
N PRO A 133 31.73 -1.58 0.39
CA PRO A 133 32.32 -1.01 1.60
C PRO A 133 32.36 0.53 1.60
N VAL A 134 32.66 1.13 0.45
CA VAL A 134 32.66 2.58 0.26
C VAL A 134 31.26 3.15 0.44
N MET A 135 30.27 2.45 -0.11
CA MET A 135 28.87 2.84 0.01
C MET A 135 28.35 2.71 1.44
N MET A 136 28.77 1.68 2.17
CA MET A 136 28.42 1.51 3.59
C MET A 136 28.91 2.70 4.43
N LEU A 137 30.17 3.12 4.22
CA LEU A 137 30.73 4.30 4.87
C LEU A 137 29.94 5.57 4.52
N ALA A 138 29.65 5.77 3.23
CA ALA A 138 28.87 6.90 2.73
C ALA A 138 27.46 6.97 3.36
N ILE A 139 26.78 5.83 3.49
CA ILE A 139 25.47 5.74 4.14
C ILE A 139 25.60 6.08 5.63
N ARG A 140 26.58 5.52 6.34
CA ARG A 140 26.79 5.77 7.77
C ARG A 140 27.01 7.26 8.08
N GLU A 141 27.78 7.95 7.25
CA GLU A 141 27.96 9.41 7.36
C GLU A 141 26.67 10.17 7.02
N SER A 142 25.98 9.79 5.94
CA SER A 142 24.80 10.48 5.43
C SER A 142 23.56 10.33 6.31
N VAL A 143 23.45 9.24 7.08
CA VAL A 143 22.39 9.02 8.08
C VAL A 143 22.48 10.05 9.21
N ARG A 144 23.66 10.61 9.46
CA ARG A 144 23.90 11.65 10.48
C ARG A 144 24.01 13.06 9.89
N ASP A 145 23.64 13.25 8.62
CA ASP A 145 23.70 14.55 7.96
C ASP A 145 22.76 15.56 8.63
N MET A 146 23.15 16.84 8.66
CA MET A 146 22.35 17.93 9.20
C MET A 146 21.01 18.09 8.46
N SER A 147 21.01 17.84 7.15
CA SER A 147 19.83 17.94 6.31
C SER A 147 18.94 16.69 6.39
N PRO A 148 17.63 16.83 6.68
CA PRO A 148 16.70 15.71 6.61
C PRO A 148 16.54 15.17 5.18
N TYR A 149 16.81 15.98 4.15
CA TYR A 149 16.74 15.52 2.76
C TYR A 149 17.84 14.51 2.45
N VAL A 150 19.06 14.74 2.94
CA VAL A 150 20.19 13.80 2.76
C VAL A 150 19.92 12.51 3.54
N ARG A 151 19.45 12.61 4.79
CA ARG A 151 19.07 11.44 5.61
C ARG A 151 17.96 10.61 4.97
N LYS A 152 16.95 11.26 4.36
CA LYS A 152 15.93 10.59 3.54
C LYS A 152 16.54 9.79 2.39
N VAL A 153 17.51 10.37 1.66
CA VAL A 153 18.18 9.67 0.56
C VAL A 153 19.06 8.52 1.09
N ALA A 154 19.70 8.69 2.25
CA ALA A 154 20.44 7.63 2.90
C ALA A 154 19.55 6.44 3.26
N ALA A 155 18.34 6.69 3.77
CA ALA A 155 17.35 5.64 4.01
C ALA A 155 17.02 4.85 2.74
N HIS A 156 16.82 5.52 1.59
CA HIS A 156 16.59 4.84 0.31
C HIS A 156 17.82 4.13 -0.28
N ALA A 157 19.02 4.48 0.16
CA ALA A 157 20.26 3.80 -0.26
C ALA A 157 20.45 2.46 0.47
N ILE A 158 19.94 2.32 1.70
CA ILE A 158 20.09 1.11 2.52
C ILE A 158 19.57 -0.16 1.82
N PRO A 159 18.32 -0.22 1.29
CA PRO A 159 17.84 -1.41 0.59
C PRO A 159 18.66 -1.75 -0.66
N LYS A 160 19.24 -0.75 -1.32
CA LYS A 160 20.06 -0.98 -2.51
C LYS A 160 21.41 -1.58 -2.14
N LEU A 161 22.02 -1.15 -1.04
CA LEU A 161 23.23 -1.78 -0.51
C LEU A 161 22.95 -3.20 -0.06
N PHE A 162 21.85 -3.43 0.66
CA PHE A 162 21.45 -4.77 1.08
C PHE A 162 21.24 -5.73 -0.11
N ALA A 163 20.68 -5.24 -1.22
CA ALA A 163 20.52 -6.03 -2.44
C ALA A 163 21.86 -6.34 -3.16
N LEU A 164 22.90 -5.53 -2.95
CA LEU A 164 24.24 -5.76 -3.52
C LEU A 164 25.10 -6.66 -2.64
N ASP A 165 25.00 -6.50 -1.32
CA ASP A 165 25.77 -7.25 -0.35
C ASP A 165 24.93 -7.50 0.93
N PRO A 166 24.30 -8.68 1.03
CA PRO A 166 23.52 -9.06 2.20
C PRO A 166 24.35 -9.23 3.48
N GLU A 167 25.67 -9.44 3.40
CA GLU A 167 26.51 -9.66 4.59
C GLU A 167 26.60 -8.41 5.48
N LEU A 168 26.38 -7.23 4.88
CA LEU A 168 26.40 -5.94 5.58
C LEU A 168 25.11 -5.65 6.36
N GLN A 169 24.13 -6.56 6.40
CA GLN A 169 22.82 -6.35 7.00
C GLN A 169 22.89 -5.81 8.45
N ASN A 170 23.78 -6.34 9.28
CA ASN A 170 23.92 -5.90 10.67
C ASN A 170 24.29 -4.41 10.78
N GLN A 171 25.22 -3.94 9.94
CA GLN A 171 25.62 -2.53 9.92
C GLN A 171 24.53 -1.62 9.35
N LEU A 172 23.73 -2.13 8.41
CA LEU A 172 22.57 -1.43 7.86
C LEU A 172 21.45 -1.32 8.89
N ILE A 173 21.24 -2.34 9.73
CA ILE A 173 20.25 -2.32 10.80
C ILE A 173 20.56 -1.20 11.81
N GLU A 174 21.82 -1.00 12.19
CA GLU A 174 22.21 0.13 13.06
C GLU A 174 21.85 1.50 12.43
N CYS A 175 22.01 1.62 11.11
CA CYS A 175 21.65 2.82 10.37
C CYS A 175 20.14 3.04 10.33
N ILE A 176 19.36 1.99 10.08
CA ILE A 176 17.89 2.03 10.08
C ILE A 176 17.39 2.43 11.47
N ASP A 177 17.96 1.84 12.51
CA ASP A 177 17.58 2.11 13.89
C ASP A 177 17.75 3.59 14.27
N PHE A 178 18.86 4.19 13.86
CA PHE A 178 19.09 5.62 14.04
C PHE A 178 18.04 6.47 13.29
N LEU A 179 17.71 6.10 12.04
CA LEU A 179 16.73 6.82 11.21
C LEU A 179 15.29 6.68 11.71
N LEU A 180 14.92 5.55 12.32
CA LEU A 180 13.60 5.35 12.92
C LEU A 180 13.35 6.28 14.12
N GLY A 181 14.40 6.76 14.78
CA GLY A 181 14.35 7.76 15.84
C GLY A 181 14.41 9.21 15.36
N ASP A 182 14.32 9.48 14.05
CA ASP A 182 14.45 10.84 13.52
C ASP A 182 13.26 11.73 13.92
N LYS A 183 13.53 12.97 14.30
CA LYS A 183 12.51 13.97 14.66
C LYS A 183 11.75 14.50 13.45
N ARG A 184 12.29 14.37 12.23
CA ARG A 184 11.70 14.92 11.00
C ARG A 184 10.90 13.85 10.27
N THR A 185 9.60 14.11 10.08
CA THR A 185 8.66 13.22 9.38
C THR A 185 9.09 12.89 7.94
N LEU A 186 9.78 13.82 7.28
CA LEU A 186 10.35 13.63 5.94
C LEU A 186 11.29 12.40 5.84
N VAL A 187 11.94 12.03 6.94
CA VAL A 187 12.88 10.89 6.98
C VAL A 187 12.16 9.61 7.40
N LEU A 188 11.21 9.70 8.34
CA LEU A 188 10.53 8.55 8.95
C LEU A 188 9.85 7.62 7.93
N GLY A 189 9.15 8.18 6.93
CA GLY A 189 8.52 7.38 5.87
C GLY A 189 9.54 6.54 5.08
N SER A 190 10.67 7.14 4.73
CA SER A 190 11.77 6.44 4.04
C SER A 190 12.53 5.49 4.95
N ALA A 191 12.66 5.79 6.25
CA ALA A 191 13.28 4.91 7.24
C ALA A 191 12.44 3.63 7.43
N VAL A 192 11.12 3.76 7.51
CA VAL A 192 10.22 2.60 7.57
C VAL A 192 10.21 1.80 6.27
N TYR A 193 10.30 2.47 5.11
CA TYR A 193 10.53 1.76 3.85
C TYR A 193 11.83 0.96 3.85
N ALA A 194 12.92 1.52 4.39
CA ALA A 194 14.19 0.82 4.51
C ALA A 194 14.10 -0.38 5.44
N PHE A 195 13.45 -0.21 6.60
CA PHE A 195 13.16 -1.30 7.54
C PHE A 195 12.40 -2.44 6.86
N GLU A 196 11.31 -2.12 6.16
CA GLU A 196 10.45 -3.11 5.52
C GLU A 196 11.17 -3.92 4.43
N LYS A 197 12.15 -3.32 3.75
CA LYS A 197 12.92 -3.97 2.69
C LYS A 197 14.16 -4.73 3.16
N THR A 198 14.73 -4.38 4.31
CA THR A 198 16.00 -4.94 4.79
C THR A 198 15.84 -5.88 5.97
N CYS A 199 14.91 -5.62 6.88
CA CYS A 199 14.75 -6.41 8.12
C CYS A 199 13.29 -6.44 8.64
N PRO A 200 12.32 -6.93 7.83
CA PRO A 200 10.90 -6.91 8.20
C PRO A 200 10.57 -7.74 9.47
N GLU A 201 11.40 -8.72 9.82
CA GLU A 201 11.22 -9.62 10.96
C GLU A 201 11.70 -9.03 12.29
N ARG A 202 12.55 -7.99 12.27
CA ARG A 202 13.17 -7.40 13.47
C ARG A 202 12.26 -6.37 14.15
N LEU A 203 11.07 -6.84 14.56
CA LEU A 203 10.06 -6.01 15.24
C LEU A 203 10.55 -5.48 16.60
N ASP A 204 11.59 -6.09 17.17
CA ASP A 204 12.26 -5.66 18.39
C ASP A 204 12.75 -4.19 18.32
N LEU A 205 13.21 -3.77 17.14
CA LEU A 205 13.68 -2.40 16.89
C LEU A 205 12.54 -1.37 16.92
N LEU A 206 11.31 -1.80 16.64
CA LEU A 206 10.16 -0.91 16.57
C LEU A 206 9.59 -0.56 17.93
N HIS A 207 9.74 -1.41 18.96
CA HIS A 207 9.15 -1.18 20.28
C HIS A 207 9.49 0.22 20.85
N LYS A 208 10.76 0.63 20.74
CA LYS A 208 11.22 1.93 21.23
C LYS A 208 10.71 3.13 20.41
N HIS A 209 10.43 2.92 19.12
CA HIS A 209 10.01 3.96 18.20
C HIS A 209 8.50 3.98 17.96
N PHE A 210 7.76 2.97 18.41
CA PHE A 210 6.35 2.74 18.09
C PHE A 210 5.46 3.98 18.34
N ARG A 211 5.58 4.59 19.51
CA ARG A 211 4.80 5.78 19.88
C ARG A 211 5.15 7.00 19.03
N LEU A 212 6.42 7.16 18.66
CA LEU A 212 6.88 8.21 17.76
C LEU A 212 6.26 8.03 16.37
N LEU A 213 6.32 6.82 15.83
CA LEU A 213 5.76 6.48 14.52
C LEU A 213 4.24 6.72 14.48
N CYS A 214 3.51 6.31 15.52
CA CYS A 214 2.07 6.56 15.61
C CYS A 214 1.75 8.06 15.60
N ARG A 215 2.44 8.87 16.41
CA ARG A 215 2.20 10.32 16.50
C ARG A 215 2.56 11.05 15.21
N ALA A 216 3.63 10.62 14.54
CA ALA A 216 4.12 11.24 13.31
C ALA A 216 3.29 10.86 12.07
N LEU A 217 2.46 9.81 12.14
CA LEU A 217 1.83 9.19 10.97
C LEU A 217 1.04 10.17 10.10
N ALA A 218 0.29 11.11 10.70
CA ALA A 218 -0.50 12.09 9.97
C ALA A 218 0.34 13.11 9.18
N ASP A 219 1.57 13.38 9.62
CA ASP A 219 2.48 14.38 9.04
C ASP A 219 3.47 13.80 8.03
N ILE A 220 3.42 12.49 7.79
CA ILE A 220 4.26 11.78 6.81
C ILE A 220 3.62 11.86 5.43
N ASP A 221 4.43 11.77 4.38
CA ASP A 221 3.96 11.70 2.99
C ASP A 221 3.12 10.44 2.73
N GLU A 222 2.26 10.49 1.70
CA GLU A 222 1.27 9.44 1.47
C GLU A 222 1.91 8.07 1.16
N TRP A 223 3.09 8.05 0.55
CA TRP A 223 3.84 6.82 0.30
C TRP A 223 4.36 6.25 1.62
N GLY A 224 4.96 7.09 2.46
CA GLY A 224 5.40 6.70 3.81
C GLY A 224 4.25 6.23 4.70
N GLN A 225 3.08 6.88 4.63
CA GLN A 225 1.89 6.50 5.39
C GLN A 225 1.45 5.07 5.08
N ILE A 226 1.35 4.69 3.80
CA ILE A 226 0.91 3.34 3.39
C ILE A 226 1.86 2.28 3.93
N VAL A 227 3.17 2.47 3.74
CA VAL A 227 4.19 1.53 4.22
C VAL A 227 4.17 1.44 5.74
N MET A 228 4.06 2.58 6.43
CA MET A 228 4.03 2.63 7.89
C MET A 228 2.77 2.00 8.48
N ILE A 229 1.59 2.22 7.89
CA ILE A 229 0.35 1.56 8.30
C ILE A 229 0.46 0.04 8.12
N GLY A 230 1.01 -0.42 7.00
CA GLY A 230 1.25 -1.84 6.75
C GLY A 230 2.17 -2.46 7.82
N LEU A 231 3.27 -1.78 8.15
CA LEU A 231 4.20 -2.19 9.19
C LEU A 231 3.53 -2.23 10.57
N LEU A 232 2.83 -1.16 10.95
CA LEU A 232 2.14 -1.06 12.23
C LEU A 232 1.01 -2.08 12.35
N THR A 233 0.35 -2.44 11.23
CA THR A 233 -0.63 -3.53 11.19
C THR A 233 0.03 -4.87 11.49
N ARG A 234 1.19 -5.18 10.87
CA ARG A 234 1.95 -6.42 11.17
C ARG A 234 2.43 -6.45 12.61
N TYR A 235 2.96 -5.34 13.11
CA TYR A 235 3.40 -5.20 14.49
C TYR A 235 2.23 -5.44 15.45
N ALA A 236 1.09 -4.78 15.24
CA ALA A 236 -0.05 -4.91 16.13
C ALA A 236 -0.66 -6.31 16.14
N ARG A 237 -0.65 -7.02 15.00
CA ARG A 237 -1.10 -8.42 14.90
C ARG A 237 -0.22 -9.42 15.65
N THR A 238 1.05 -9.08 15.89
CA THR A 238 2.02 -10.00 16.52
C THR A 238 2.29 -9.64 17.98
N GLN A 239 2.23 -8.35 18.34
CA GLN A 239 2.64 -7.86 19.65
C GLN A 239 1.46 -7.58 20.60
N PHE A 240 0.26 -7.29 20.08
CA PHE A 240 -0.92 -7.08 20.91
C PHE A 240 -1.79 -8.32 20.93
N LEU A 241 -2.40 -8.57 22.09
CA LEU A 241 -3.47 -9.55 22.20
C LEU A 241 -4.66 -9.11 21.35
N ALA A 242 -5.32 -10.07 20.71
CA ALA A 242 -6.57 -9.80 20.02
C ALA A 242 -7.55 -9.19 21.05
N PRO A 243 -8.22 -8.06 20.74
CA PRO A 243 -9.18 -7.44 21.66
C PRO A 243 -10.35 -8.35 22.07
N PHE A 244 -10.45 -9.52 21.44
CA PHE A 244 -11.56 -10.46 21.48
C PHE A 244 -11.18 -11.81 22.13
N ASP A 245 -9.90 -12.06 22.42
CA ASP A 245 -9.47 -13.27 23.15
C ASP A 245 -9.70 -13.07 24.65
N ILE A 246 -10.92 -13.37 25.08
CA ILE A 246 -11.33 -13.37 26.48
C ILE A 246 -10.56 -14.48 27.26
N ASP A 247 -10.15 -15.56 26.57
CA ASP A 247 -9.57 -16.78 27.16
C ASP A 247 -8.03 -16.89 27.07
N SER A 248 -7.29 -15.80 26.90
CA SER A 248 -5.82 -15.87 26.95
C SER A 248 -5.36 -16.53 28.26
N PRO A 249 -4.41 -17.50 28.25
CA PRO A 249 -3.91 -18.14 29.46
C PRO A 249 -3.30 -17.15 30.46
N ILE A 250 -2.93 -15.94 30.01
CA ILE A 250 -2.52 -14.81 30.86
C ILE A 250 -3.73 -14.25 31.65
N ARG A 251 -4.89 -14.10 30.99
CA ARG A 251 -6.15 -13.68 31.64
C ARG A 251 -6.64 -14.75 32.62
N HIS A 252 -6.53 -16.03 32.26
CA HIS A 252 -6.85 -17.15 33.15
C HIS A 252 -5.91 -17.27 34.35
N ASN A 253 -4.59 -17.12 34.18
CA ASN A 253 -3.63 -17.14 35.30
C ASN A 253 -3.83 -15.96 36.25
N ILE A 254 -4.17 -14.78 35.73
CA ILE A 254 -4.50 -13.63 36.58
C ILE A 254 -5.80 -13.92 37.33
N LYS A 255 -6.87 -14.35 36.64
CA LYS A 255 -8.15 -14.76 37.25
C LYS A 255 -7.96 -15.81 38.36
N ASN A 256 -7.11 -16.81 38.14
CA ASN A 256 -6.78 -17.84 39.13
C ASN A 256 -5.93 -17.30 40.30
N LYS A 257 -5.03 -16.34 40.06
CA LYS A 257 -4.23 -15.70 41.13
C LYS A 257 -5.09 -14.85 42.06
N ILE A 258 -6.21 -14.34 41.54
CA ILE A 258 -7.19 -13.53 42.25
C ILE A 258 -8.22 -14.41 42.94
N SER A 259 -8.69 -15.48 42.29
CA SER A 259 -9.57 -16.47 42.93
C SER A 259 -8.90 -17.14 44.12
N ASN A 260 -7.58 -17.36 44.05
CA ASN A 260 -6.79 -17.88 45.16
C ASN A 260 -6.51 -16.83 46.25
N ALA A 261 -6.72 -15.54 45.96
CA ALA A 261 -6.65 -14.46 46.96
C ALA A 261 -8.03 -14.17 47.59
N SER A 262 -9.13 -14.58 46.93
CA SER A 262 -10.51 -14.38 47.39
C SER A 262 -11.04 -15.46 48.33
N ASP A 263 -10.25 -16.47 48.69
CA ASP A 263 -10.63 -17.41 49.76
C ASP A 263 -10.59 -16.78 51.17
N ASN A 264 -10.27 -15.48 51.28
CA ASN A 264 -10.33 -14.72 52.53
C ASN A 264 -11.03 -13.37 52.33
N ASN A 265 -12.33 -13.32 52.69
CA ASN A 265 -13.21 -12.15 52.93
C ASN A 265 -14.18 -11.76 51.79
N ASP A 266 -15.48 -11.90 52.08
CA ASP A 266 -16.59 -11.89 51.11
C ASP A 266 -17.12 -10.51 50.65
N ASP A 267 -16.62 -9.37 51.16
CA ASP A 267 -17.19 -8.04 50.81
C ASP A 267 -16.37 -7.21 49.80
N GLN A 268 -15.14 -7.59 49.44
CA GLN A 268 -14.33 -6.92 48.40
C GLN A 268 -14.55 -7.47 46.98
N SER A 269 -15.37 -8.52 46.85
CA SER A 269 -15.54 -9.34 45.65
C SER A 269 -16.24 -8.62 44.47
N TYR A 270 -17.03 -7.57 44.74
CA TYR A 270 -17.77 -6.82 43.71
C TYR A 270 -16.97 -5.67 43.10
N GLU A 271 -16.23 -4.91 43.92
CA GLU A 271 -15.39 -3.79 43.44
C GLU A 271 -14.16 -4.29 42.67
N ASP A 272 -13.54 -5.38 43.14
CA ASP A 272 -12.42 -5.98 42.43
C ASP A 272 -12.86 -6.62 41.11
N ASN A 273 -14.01 -7.30 41.04
CA ASN A 273 -14.58 -7.79 39.79
C ASN A 273 -14.96 -6.68 38.79
N GLN A 274 -15.44 -5.52 39.28
CA GLN A 274 -15.66 -4.36 38.42
C GLN A 274 -14.33 -3.81 37.89
N LEU A 275 -13.30 -3.70 38.74
CA LEU A 275 -11.95 -3.29 38.35
C LEU A 275 -11.33 -4.27 37.33
N TYR A 276 -11.58 -5.58 37.44
CA TYR A 276 -11.20 -6.60 36.44
C TYR A 276 -11.93 -6.42 35.12
N LYS A 277 -13.25 -6.16 35.15
CA LYS A 277 -14.03 -5.87 33.94
C LYS A 277 -13.51 -4.62 33.25
N THR A 278 -13.21 -3.56 34.01
CA THR A 278 -12.67 -2.30 33.48
C THR A 278 -11.25 -2.44 32.94
N LYS A 279 -10.32 -3.09 33.66
CA LYS A 279 -8.91 -3.27 33.22
C LYS A 279 -8.75 -4.20 32.02
N PHE A 280 -9.64 -5.18 31.83
CA PHE A 280 -9.57 -6.13 30.69
C PHE A 280 -10.52 -5.79 29.54
N GLN A 281 -11.46 -4.86 29.72
CA GLN A 281 -12.17 -4.17 28.63
C GLN A 281 -11.35 -3.05 27.99
N THR A 282 -10.40 -2.47 28.71
CA THR A 282 -9.53 -1.43 28.16
C THR A 282 -8.49 -2.04 27.24
N LEU A 283 -8.65 -1.76 25.95
CA LEU A 283 -7.63 -1.97 24.92
C LEU A 283 -6.27 -1.46 25.40
N ASP A 284 -5.19 -2.20 25.10
CA ASP A 284 -3.83 -1.77 25.42
C ASP A 284 -3.62 -0.29 25.03
N PRO A 285 -3.05 0.57 25.90
CA PRO A 285 -2.86 1.98 25.61
C PRO A 285 -2.14 2.27 24.29
N ASP A 286 -1.17 1.45 23.92
CA ASP A 286 -0.40 1.60 22.68
C ASP A 286 -1.19 1.12 21.46
N HIS A 287 -1.99 0.07 21.61
CA HIS A 287 -2.94 -0.33 20.57
C HIS A 287 -4.00 0.78 20.37
N ASN A 288 -4.54 1.34 21.45
CA ASN A 288 -5.48 2.46 21.35
C ASN A 288 -4.83 3.71 20.72
N LEU A 289 -3.57 4.00 21.06
CA LEU A 289 -2.81 5.09 20.43
C LEU A 289 -2.73 4.91 18.92
N LEU A 290 -2.45 3.69 18.44
CA LEU A 290 -2.42 3.38 17.01
C LEU A 290 -3.76 3.66 16.35
N LEU A 291 -4.86 3.19 16.93
CA LEU A 291 -6.22 3.39 16.39
C LEU A 291 -6.61 4.86 16.36
N VAL A 292 -6.27 5.62 17.39
CA VAL A 292 -6.50 7.08 17.44
C VAL A 292 -5.67 7.79 16.38
N ALA A 293 -4.41 7.40 16.18
CA ALA A 293 -3.51 8.00 15.21
C ALA A 293 -3.95 7.78 13.76
N VAL A 294 -4.48 6.61 13.43
CA VAL A 294 -4.92 6.29 12.05
C VAL A 294 -6.32 6.82 11.72
N ARG A 295 -7.15 7.11 12.72
CA ARG A 295 -8.55 7.53 12.52
C ARG A 295 -8.70 8.75 11.60
N PRO A 296 -7.91 9.84 11.72
CA PRO A 296 -8.01 10.98 10.81
C PRO A 296 -7.69 10.61 9.35
N LEU A 297 -6.86 9.60 9.12
CA LEU A 297 -6.43 9.18 7.79
C LEU A 297 -7.55 8.52 6.97
N LEU A 298 -8.65 8.09 7.60
CA LEU A 298 -9.88 7.68 6.89
C LEU A 298 -10.47 8.83 6.04
N GLN A 299 -10.17 10.09 6.38
CA GLN A 299 -10.56 11.26 5.61
C GLN A 299 -9.52 11.68 4.55
N SER A 300 -8.44 10.92 4.37
CA SER A 300 -7.41 11.22 3.38
C SER A 300 -7.98 11.30 1.96
N ARG A 301 -7.38 12.16 1.13
CA ARG A 301 -7.70 12.29 -0.30
C ARG A 301 -7.12 11.13 -1.11
N ASN A 302 -6.09 10.46 -0.60
CA ASN A 302 -5.48 9.32 -1.26
C ASN A 302 -6.26 8.03 -0.93
N PRO A 303 -6.87 7.36 -1.93
CA PRO A 303 -7.59 6.11 -1.70
C PRO A 303 -6.71 5.03 -1.07
N ALA A 304 -5.44 4.92 -1.47
CA ALA A 304 -4.54 3.88 -0.96
C ALA A 304 -4.29 4.01 0.55
N VAL A 305 -4.21 5.24 1.08
CA VAL A 305 -4.09 5.50 2.52
C VAL A 305 -5.36 5.06 3.24
N VAL A 306 -6.53 5.47 2.76
CA VAL A 306 -7.82 5.09 3.38
C VAL A 306 -7.99 3.56 3.38
N MET A 307 -7.59 2.89 2.30
CA MET A 307 -7.62 1.43 2.19
C MET A 307 -6.67 0.74 3.17
N ALA A 308 -5.43 1.23 3.31
CA ALA A 308 -4.49 0.70 4.29
C ALA A 308 -5.02 0.84 5.72
N VAL A 309 -5.63 2.00 6.04
CA VAL A 309 -6.28 2.22 7.34
C VAL A 309 -7.45 1.24 7.53
N ALA A 310 -8.33 1.09 6.54
CA ALA A 310 -9.47 0.18 6.62
C ALA A 310 -9.04 -1.28 6.89
N GLN A 311 -7.93 -1.73 6.29
CA GLN A 311 -7.35 -3.03 6.57
C GLN A 311 -6.80 -3.13 8.00
N LEU A 312 -6.15 -2.07 8.51
CA LEU A 312 -5.72 -2.01 9.91
C LEU A 312 -6.91 -2.09 10.86
N TYR A 313 -8.06 -1.48 10.56
CA TYR A 313 -9.23 -1.56 11.44
C TYR A 313 -9.77 -3.00 11.66
N TYR A 314 -9.28 -4.02 10.95
CA TYR A 314 -9.58 -5.42 11.26
C TYR A 314 -9.07 -5.88 12.64
N ILE A 315 -8.04 -5.21 13.19
CA ILE A 315 -7.54 -5.43 14.55
C ILE A 315 -8.24 -4.59 15.63
N ALA A 316 -9.09 -3.62 15.23
CA ALA A 316 -9.78 -2.72 16.14
C ALA A 316 -11.01 -3.39 16.80
N PRO A 317 -11.44 -2.94 18.00
CA PRO A 317 -12.70 -3.38 18.60
C PRO A 317 -13.93 -2.88 17.81
N PHE A 318 -15.02 -3.66 17.84
CA PHE A 318 -16.25 -3.39 17.06
C PHE A 318 -16.82 -1.98 17.23
N SER A 319 -16.73 -1.39 18.42
CA SER A 319 -17.19 -0.03 18.70
C SER A 319 -16.53 1.04 17.81
N GLN A 320 -15.30 0.80 17.34
CA GLN A 320 -14.54 1.74 16.53
C GLN A 320 -14.67 1.49 15.01
N LEU A 321 -15.22 0.33 14.60
CA LEU A 321 -15.33 -0.05 13.19
C LEU A 321 -16.38 0.79 12.43
N SER A 322 -17.35 1.39 13.11
CA SER A 322 -18.45 2.16 12.50
C SER A 322 -18.00 3.36 11.65
N ALA A 323 -16.76 3.83 11.82
CA ALA A 323 -16.20 4.92 11.03
C ALA A 323 -15.72 4.50 9.62
N VAL A 324 -15.35 3.23 9.43
CA VAL A 324 -14.75 2.72 8.19
C VAL A 324 -15.72 2.68 7.00
N PRO A 325 -16.97 2.20 7.15
CA PRO A 325 -17.91 2.08 6.03
C PRO A 325 -18.14 3.39 5.27
N ARG A 326 -18.31 4.50 6.00
CA ARG A 326 -18.52 5.83 5.40
C ARG A 326 -17.29 6.30 4.60
N ALA A 327 -16.09 6.02 5.11
CA ALA A 327 -14.85 6.37 4.44
C ALA A 327 -14.64 5.58 3.14
N LEU A 328 -14.95 4.27 3.15
CA LEU A 328 -14.86 3.42 1.95
C LEU A 328 -15.90 3.82 0.90
N VAL A 329 -17.15 4.05 1.30
CA VAL A 329 -18.21 4.47 0.36
C VAL A 329 -17.89 5.81 -0.31
N ARG A 330 -17.23 6.73 0.40
CA ARG A 330 -16.77 8.00 -0.19
C ARG A 330 -15.85 7.77 -1.40
N LEU A 331 -15.02 6.72 -1.38
CA LEU A 331 -14.10 6.40 -2.48
C LEU A 331 -14.79 5.80 -3.70
N LEU A 332 -15.98 5.20 -3.55
CA LEU A 332 -16.78 4.64 -4.66
C LEU A 332 -17.27 5.71 -5.66
N ARG A 333 -17.16 6.99 -5.31
CA ARG A 333 -17.44 8.12 -6.22
C ARG A 333 -16.24 8.49 -7.10
N GLY A 334 -15.11 7.81 -6.95
CA GLY A 334 -13.89 8.04 -7.72
C GLY A 334 -13.93 7.41 -9.11
N THR A 335 -12.76 7.07 -9.65
CA THR A 335 -12.64 6.36 -10.93
C THR A 335 -13.04 4.90 -10.79
N ASN A 336 -13.34 4.23 -11.92
CA ASN A 336 -13.80 2.84 -11.92
C ASN A 336 -12.77 1.89 -11.31
N GLU A 337 -11.48 2.16 -11.48
CA GLU A 337 -10.38 1.35 -10.91
C GLU A 337 -10.35 1.44 -9.39
N VAL A 338 -10.51 2.66 -8.85
CA VAL A 338 -10.58 2.87 -7.39
C VAL A 338 -11.83 2.20 -6.84
N SER A 339 -12.98 2.39 -7.49
CA SER A 339 -14.23 1.77 -7.09
C SER A 339 -14.15 0.25 -7.08
N TYR A 340 -13.53 -0.36 -8.09
CA TYR A 340 -13.31 -1.80 -8.15
C TYR A 340 -12.51 -2.30 -6.93
N ILE A 341 -11.34 -1.70 -6.65
CA ILE A 341 -10.48 -2.10 -5.53
C ILE A 341 -11.20 -1.93 -4.19
N VAL A 342 -11.92 -0.81 -4.02
CA VAL A 342 -12.69 -0.53 -2.80
C VAL A 342 -13.81 -1.54 -2.62
N LEU A 343 -14.56 -1.87 -3.67
CA LEU A 343 -15.63 -2.87 -3.61
C LEU A 343 -15.11 -4.27 -3.28
N VAL A 344 -13.97 -4.69 -3.86
CA VAL A 344 -13.32 -5.97 -3.51
C VAL A 344 -13.01 -6.00 -2.02
N ASN A 345 -12.42 -4.94 -1.47
CA ASN A 345 -12.10 -4.90 -0.04
C ASN A 345 -13.36 -4.83 0.83
N ILE A 346 -14.40 -4.09 0.43
CA ILE A 346 -15.68 -4.09 1.15
C ILE A 346 -16.27 -5.52 1.18
N ALA A 347 -16.29 -6.21 0.03
CA ALA A 347 -16.77 -7.58 -0.07
C ALA A 347 -15.96 -8.53 0.83
N SER A 348 -14.62 -8.44 0.79
CA SER A 348 -13.75 -9.22 1.69
C SER A 348 -14.00 -8.90 3.16
N MET A 349 -14.15 -7.63 3.52
CA MET A 349 -14.46 -7.22 4.90
C MET A 349 -15.80 -7.79 5.36
N ILE A 350 -16.84 -7.79 4.53
CA ILE A 350 -18.15 -8.35 4.91
C ILE A 350 -18.08 -9.88 5.01
N CYS A 351 -17.46 -10.55 4.04
CA CYS A 351 -17.38 -12.03 3.99
C CYS A 351 -16.49 -12.62 5.10
N SER A 352 -15.27 -12.09 5.30
CA SER A 352 -14.36 -12.58 6.36
C SER A 352 -14.96 -12.40 7.74
N ASN A 353 -15.72 -11.33 7.92
CA ASN A 353 -16.42 -11.05 9.14
C ASN A 353 -17.58 -12.03 9.39
N ASN A 354 -18.38 -12.40 8.39
CA ASN A 354 -19.44 -13.41 8.57
C ASN A 354 -18.92 -14.76 9.12
N SER A 355 -17.73 -15.20 8.70
CA SER A 355 -17.09 -16.41 9.25
C SER A 355 -16.48 -16.18 10.65
N ARG A 356 -15.87 -15.01 10.89
CA ARG A 356 -15.35 -14.60 12.20
C ARG A 356 -16.46 -14.49 13.25
N TRP A 357 -17.62 -13.97 12.86
CA TRP A 357 -18.76 -13.70 13.72
C TRP A 357 -19.60 -14.96 14.01
N LYS A 358 -19.70 -15.90 13.07
CA LYS A 358 -20.34 -17.20 13.31
C LYS A 358 -19.59 -18.05 14.36
N ASN A 359 -18.25 -18.03 14.35
CA ASN A 359 -17.43 -18.82 15.29
C ASN A 359 -17.41 -18.23 16.72
N GLU A 360 -17.66 -16.94 16.89
CA GLU A 360 -17.73 -16.29 18.22
C GLU A 360 -19.08 -16.49 18.91
N ILE A 361 -20.20 -16.52 18.16
CA ILE A 361 -21.55 -16.79 18.71
C ILE A 361 -21.61 -18.19 19.35
N ILE A 362 -20.83 -19.15 18.84
CA ILE A 362 -20.85 -20.54 19.30
C ILE A 362 -20.09 -20.73 20.64
N LYS A 363 -19.29 -19.74 21.10
CA LYS A 363 -18.40 -19.92 22.28
C LYS A 363 -18.91 -19.32 23.59
N ASP A 364 -19.87 -18.38 23.56
CA ASP A 364 -20.40 -17.71 24.75
C ASP A 364 -21.91 -18.00 24.89
N GLU A 365 -22.29 -19.10 25.56
CA GLU A 365 -23.69 -19.39 25.95
C GLU A 365 -24.13 -18.52 27.15
N GLY A 366 -24.21 -17.20 26.94
CA GLY A 366 -24.70 -16.23 27.93
C GLY A 366 -25.60 -15.17 27.31
N GLU A 367 -26.89 -15.18 27.67
CA GLU A 367 -27.99 -14.44 27.01
C GLU A 367 -27.84 -12.90 26.95
N GLU A 368 -27.14 -12.27 27.91
CA GLU A 368 -26.96 -10.80 27.93
C GLU A 368 -25.74 -10.32 27.11
N GLY A 369 -24.69 -11.13 27.00
CA GLY A 369 -23.51 -10.79 26.18
C GLY A 369 -23.77 -10.93 24.68
N GLU A 370 -24.70 -11.82 24.32
CA GLU A 370 -25.07 -12.12 22.93
C GLU A 370 -25.87 -10.99 22.27
N LYS A 371 -26.74 -10.29 23.02
CA LYS A 371 -27.54 -9.15 22.53
C LYS A 371 -26.67 -7.95 22.12
N ASN A 372 -25.76 -7.50 22.99
CA ASN A 372 -24.88 -6.35 22.71
C ASN A 372 -23.93 -6.62 21.52
N LYS A 373 -23.47 -7.87 21.33
CA LYS A 373 -22.60 -8.24 20.20
C LYS A 373 -23.37 -8.29 18.87
N LYS A 374 -24.57 -8.87 18.84
CA LYS A 374 -25.45 -8.87 17.65
C LYS A 374 -25.81 -7.44 17.22
N GLU A 375 -26.13 -6.56 18.16
CA GLU A 375 -26.40 -5.14 17.89
C GLU A 375 -25.18 -4.42 17.29
N THR A 376 -23.98 -4.62 17.83
CA THR A 376 -22.77 -3.94 17.31
C THR A 376 -22.36 -4.44 15.91
N ILE A 377 -22.60 -5.72 15.60
CA ILE A 377 -22.35 -6.29 14.25
C ILE A 377 -23.36 -5.72 13.25
N LEU A 378 -24.64 -5.68 13.64
CA LEU A 378 -25.69 -5.03 12.87
C LEU A 378 -25.40 -3.55 12.66
N ASP A 379 -24.79 -2.85 13.63
CA ASP A 379 -24.37 -1.45 13.48
C ASP A 379 -23.29 -1.26 12.41
N PHE A 380 -22.33 -2.18 12.28
CA PHE A 380 -21.29 -2.08 11.25
C PHE A 380 -21.84 -2.35 9.83
N VAL A 381 -22.65 -3.39 9.68
CA VAL A 381 -23.31 -3.76 8.41
C VAL A 381 -24.34 -2.69 8.02
N SER A 382 -25.08 -2.16 9.00
CA SER A 382 -26.06 -1.10 8.79
C SER A 382 -25.39 0.23 8.41
N ALA A 383 -24.18 0.50 8.91
CA ALA A 383 -23.41 1.70 8.61
C ALA A 383 -23.00 1.84 7.13
N PHE A 384 -23.07 0.77 6.32
CA PHE A 384 -22.93 0.87 4.86
C PHE A 384 -24.21 1.41 4.22
N PRO A 385 -24.20 2.62 3.61
CA PRO A 385 -25.35 3.15 2.89
C PRO A 385 -25.59 2.40 1.57
N LYS A 386 -26.64 1.57 1.54
CA LYS A 386 -26.98 0.64 0.46
C LYS A 386 -27.11 1.29 -0.92
N LYS A 387 -27.63 2.53 -0.98
CA LYS A 387 -27.83 3.32 -2.22
C LYS A 387 -26.56 3.52 -3.04
N PHE A 388 -25.37 3.46 -2.44
CA PHE A 388 -24.10 3.62 -3.17
C PHE A 388 -23.67 2.35 -3.92
N PHE A 389 -24.27 1.22 -3.59
CA PHE A 389 -24.01 -0.05 -4.25
C PHE A 389 -25.02 -0.35 -5.36
N PHE A 390 -25.99 0.53 -5.62
CA PHE A 390 -26.86 0.37 -6.79
C PHE A 390 -26.06 0.49 -8.09
N VAL A 391 -26.41 -0.42 -9.01
CA VAL A 391 -25.74 -0.55 -10.29
C VAL A 391 -26.14 0.62 -11.20
N ARG A 392 -25.15 1.22 -11.87
CA ARG A 392 -25.37 2.27 -12.88
C ARG A 392 -25.00 1.76 -14.26
N SER A 393 -25.62 2.33 -15.29
CA SER A 393 -25.31 2.00 -16.69
C SER A 393 -23.87 2.29 -17.09
N SER A 394 -23.26 3.32 -16.48
CA SER A 394 -21.86 3.72 -16.71
C SER A 394 -20.81 2.81 -16.05
N ASP A 395 -21.23 1.88 -15.18
CA ASP A 395 -20.31 1.00 -14.46
C ASP A 395 -19.75 -0.09 -15.41
N THR A 396 -18.50 -0.51 -15.19
CA THR A 396 -17.94 -1.67 -15.89
C THR A 396 -18.55 -2.97 -15.35
N LEU A 397 -18.57 -4.03 -16.16
CA LEU A 397 -19.15 -5.33 -15.77
C LEU A 397 -18.63 -5.83 -14.42
N GLN A 398 -17.33 -5.74 -14.18
CA GLN A 398 -16.72 -6.20 -12.93
C GLN A 398 -17.20 -5.39 -11.71
N VAL A 399 -17.39 -4.08 -11.86
CA VAL A 399 -17.93 -3.20 -10.80
C VAL A 399 -19.40 -3.54 -10.53
N LYS A 400 -20.17 -3.81 -11.60
CA LYS A 400 -21.57 -4.22 -11.49
C LYS A 400 -21.73 -5.52 -10.70
N GLN A 401 -20.96 -6.55 -11.05
CA GLN A 401 -20.96 -7.84 -10.35
C GLN A 401 -20.56 -7.69 -8.88
N LEU A 402 -19.53 -6.91 -8.57
CA LEU A 402 -19.12 -6.68 -7.18
C LEU A 402 -20.16 -5.91 -6.36
N LYS A 403 -20.79 -4.89 -6.96
CA LYS A 403 -21.89 -4.16 -6.33
C LYS A 403 -23.06 -5.07 -5.98
N LEU A 404 -23.42 -5.97 -6.89
CA LEU A 404 -24.44 -6.99 -6.68
C LEU A 404 -24.09 -7.94 -5.53
N ASN A 405 -22.85 -8.45 -5.53
CA ASN A 405 -22.35 -9.32 -4.47
C ASN A 405 -22.35 -8.62 -3.11
N VAL A 406 -21.91 -7.36 -3.04
CA VAL A 406 -21.94 -6.59 -1.79
C VAL A 406 -23.39 -6.34 -1.34
N LEU A 407 -24.30 -5.98 -2.25
CA LEU A 407 -25.72 -5.77 -1.92
C LEU A 407 -26.36 -7.02 -1.32
N THR A 408 -26.13 -8.19 -1.92
CA THR A 408 -26.68 -9.46 -1.41
C THR A 408 -26.15 -9.82 -0.01
N CYS A 409 -24.88 -9.50 0.29
CA CYS A 409 -24.33 -9.72 1.62
C CYS A 409 -24.82 -8.73 2.68
N LEU A 410 -25.41 -7.59 2.29
CA LEU A 410 -25.91 -6.54 3.18
C LEU A 410 -27.43 -6.62 3.43
N VAL A 411 -28.08 -7.70 3.00
CA VAL A 411 -29.52 -7.88 3.13
C VAL A 411 -29.92 -8.17 4.59
N ASP A 412 -30.95 -7.47 5.06
CA ASP A 412 -31.58 -7.66 6.37
C ASP A 412 -33.12 -7.59 6.24
N GLU A 413 -33.84 -7.93 7.31
CA GLU A 413 -35.32 -7.89 7.32
C GLU A 413 -35.89 -6.49 6.98
N SER A 414 -35.16 -5.42 7.27
CA SER A 414 -35.60 -4.04 7.05
C SER A 414 -35.48 -3.60 5.58
N ASN A 415 -34.54 -4.20 4.83
CA ASN A 415 -34.14 -3.71 3.52
C ASN A 415 -34.40 -4.69 2.36
N VAL A 416 -34.72 -5.95 2.68
CA VAL A 416 -34.84 -7.05 1.71
C VAL A 416 -35.80 -6.73 0.55
N GLN A 417 -36.94 -6.09 0.85
CA GLN A 417 -37.94 -5.71 -0.16
C GLN A 417 -37.42 -4.68 -1.18
N LEU A 418 -36.59 -3.73 -0.73
CA LEU A 418 -35.96 -2.74 -1.61
C LEU A 418 -34.90 -3.40 -2.50
N VAL A 419 -34.07 -4.27 -1.91
CA VAL A 419 -33.00 -4.97 -2.63
C VAL A 419 -33.59 -5.90 -3.68
N ILE A 420 -34.61 -6.70 -3.36
CA ILE A 420 -35.29 -7.59 -4.33
C ILE A 420 -35.84 -6.78 -5.52
N ARG A 421 -36.47 -5.62 -5.27
CA ARG A 421 -36.99 -4.76 -6.35
C ARG A 421 -35.89 -4.29 -7.30
N GLU A 422 -34.73 -3.91 -6.79
CA GLU A 422 -33.57 -3.53 -7.60
C GLU A 422 -33.00 -4.73 -8.36
N LEU A 423 -32.86 -5.90 -7.71
CA LEU A 423 -32.41 -7.13 -8.36
C LEU A 423 -33.34 -7.55 -9.51
N GLN A 424 -34.66 -7.43 -9.33
CA GLN A 424 -35.64 -7.67 -10.38
C GLN A 424 -35.46 -6.74 -11.59
N ALA A 425 -35.04 -5.50 -11.37
CA ALA A 425 -34.70 -4.58 -12.45
C ALA A 425 -33.40 -5.00 -13.17
N TYR A 426 -32.40 -5.49 -12.42
CA TYR A 426 -31.13 -5.95 -12.98
C TYR A 426 -31.28 -7.23 -13.81
N MET A 427 -32.27 -8.08 -13.53
CA MET A 427 -32.60 -9.23 -14.38
C MET A 427 -33.00 -8.87 -15.81
N GLN A 428 -33.43 -7.63 -16.05
CA GLN A 428 -33.77 -7.15 -17.40
C GLN A 428 -32.53 -6.67 -18.18
N MET A 429 -31.37 -6.56 -17.52
CA MET A 429 -30.09 -6.22 -18.16
C MET A 429 -29.45 -7.50 -18.72
N THR A 430 -28.96 -7.45 -19.96
CA THR A 430 -28.30 -8.59 -20.62
C THR A 430 -27.06 -9.07 -19.86
N ASP A 431 -26.29 -8.13 -19.32
CA ASP A 431 -24.95 -8.42 -18.78
C ASP A 431 -24.95 -8.89 -17.32
N LEU A 432 -26.08 -8.85 -16.61
CA LEU A 432 -26.19 -9.17 -15.18
C LEU A 432 -27.37 -10.10 -14.86
N ALA A 433 -28.03 -10.62 -15.89
CA ALA A 433 -29.26 -11.37 -15.74
C ALA A 433 -29.08 -12.61 -14.85
N GLU A 434 -28.00 -13.37 -15.07
CA GLU A 434 -27.73 -14.62 -14.36
C GLU A 434 -27.35 -14.36 -12.90
N GLU A 435 -26.41 -13.44 -12.67
CA GLU A 435 -25.95 -13.11 -11.33
C GLU A 435 -27.07 -12.46 -10.49
N ALA A 436 -27.98 -11.70 -11.12
CA ALA A 436 -29.14 -11.13 -10.44
C ALA A 436 -30.14 -12.20 -9.98
N VAL A 437 -30.32 -13.26 -10.78
CA VAL A 437 -31.14 -14.42 -10.39
C VAL A 437 -30.50 -15.18 -9.23
N GLU A 438 -29.19 -15.43 -9.31
CA GLU A 438 -28.44 -16.07 -8.23
C GLU A 438 -28.54 -15.26 -6.92
N ALA A 439 -28.38 -13.93 -7.03
CA ALA A 439 -28.50 -12.98 -5.93
C ALA A 439 -29.88 -13.04 -5.24
N ILE A 440 -30.98 -13.11 -6.00
CA ILE A 440 -32.34 -13.24 -5.45
C ILE A 440 -32.48 -14.54 -4.66
N GLY A 441 -31.97 -15.65 -5.18
CA GLY A 441 -31.95 -16.94 -4.48
C GLY A 441 -31.20 -16.85 -3.14
N ARG A 442 -30.01 -16.24 -3.14
CA ARG A 442 -29.23 -16.01 -1.91
C ARG A 442 -29.96 -15.11 -0.91
N CYS A 443 -30.68 -14.08 -1.37
CA CYS A 443 -31.48 -13.22 -0.49
C CYS A 443 -32.65 -14.00 0.15
N ALA A 444 -33.30 -14.88 -0.60
CA ALA A 444 -34.38 -15.74 -0.09
C ALA A 444 -33.90 -16.68 1.02
N LEU A 445 -32.68 -17.23 0.87
CA LEU A 445 -32.04 -18.07 1.88
C LEU A 445 -31.60 -17.26 3.12
N ALA A 446 -31.16 -16.01 2.92
CA ALA A 446 -30.68 -15.17 4.01
C ALA A 446 -31.80 -14.66 4.93
N VAL A 447 -32.98 -14.34 4.38
CA VAL A 447 -34.13 -13.83 5.14
C VAL A 447 -35.42 -14.60 4.79
N PRO A 448 -35.63 -15.80 5.37
CA PRO A 448 -36.76 -16.66 5.00
C PRO A 448 -38.14 -16.05 5.33
N SER A 449 -38.23 -15.26 6.40
CA SER A 449 -39.49 -14.71 6.95
C SER A 449 -40.16 -13.70 6.03
N ALA A 450 -39.39 -12.81 5.39
CA ALA A 450 -39.90 -11.68 4.63
C ALA A 450 -39.67 -11.79 3.10
N ALA A 451 -38.71 -12.61 2.66
CA ALA A 451 -38.32 -12.72 1.25
C ALA A 451 -38.98 -13.90 0.51
N SER A 452 -39.41 -14.93 1.24
CA SER A 452 -39.86 -16.21 0.67
C SER A 452 -40.95 -16.04 -0.39
N GLU A 453 -42.05 -15.37 -0.08
CA GLU A 453 -43.20 -15.30 -0.99
C GLU A 453 -42.91 -14.49 -2.26
N THR A 454 -42.24 -13.35 -2.13
CA THR A 454 -41.90 -12.46 -3.26
C THR A 454 -40.79 -13.03 -4.13
N CYS A 455 -39.75 -13.64 -3.52
CA CYS A 455 -38.68 -14.31 -4.25
C CYS A 455 -39.20 -15.57 -4.95
N LEU A 456 -40.00 -16.40 -4.29
CA LEU A 456 -40.59 -17.60 -4.90
C LEU A 456 -41.50 -17.24 -6.08
N ALA A 457 -42.37 -16.24 -5.93
CA ALA A 457 -43.19 -15.74 -7.05
C ALA A 457 -42.33 -15.27 -8.23
N THR A 458 -41.22 -14.58 -7.95
CA THR A 458 -40.27 -14.12 -8.97
C THR A 458 -39.54 -15.28 -9.65
N LEU A 459 -39.04 -16.26 -8.88
CA LEU A 459 -38.31 -17.43 -9.37
C LEU A 459 -39.23 -18.34 -10.21
N VAL A 460 -40.47 -18.58 -9.75
CA VAL A 460 -41.47 -19.35 -10.50
C VAL A 460 -41.81 -18.67 -11.83
N ARG A 461 -41.91 -17.33 -11.85
CA ARG A 461 -42.12 -16.56 -13.09
C ARG A 461 -40.95 -16.75 -14.06
N ILE A 462 -39.70 -16.76 -13.58
CA ILE A 462 -38.51 -16.98 -14.42
C ILE A 462 -38.47 -18.39 -15.00
N ILE A 463 -38.81 -19.41 -14.20
CA ILE A 463 -38.91 -20.80 -14.67
C ILE A 463 -39.98 -20.92 -15.78
N SER A 464 -41.00 -20.06 -15.76
CA SER A 464 -42.05 -20.04 -16.79
C SER A 464 -41.63 -19.30 -18.08
N GLU A 465 -40.58 -18.47 -18.05
CA GLU A 465 -40.10 -17.72 -19.23
C GLU A 465 -39.25 -18.59 -20.18
N PRO A 466 -39.24 -18.35 -21.50
CA PRO A 466 -38.55 -19.20 -22.48
C PRO A 466 -37.01 -19.10 -22.46
N ASN A 467 -36.41 -18.20 -21.67
CA ASN A 467 -34.97 -18.00 -21.66
C ASN A 467 -34.22 -19.14 -20.92
N THR A 468 -33.42 -19.92 -21.65
CA THR A 468 -32.74 -21.14 -21.17
C THR A 468 -31.62 -20.85 -20.18
N GLU A 469 -30.92 -19.73 -20.31
CA GLU A 469 -29.78 -19.36 -19.44
C GLU A 469 -30.27 -19.03 -18.03
N LYS A 470 -31.28 -18.15 -17.91
CA LYS A 470 -31.91 -17.80 -16.62
C LYS A 470 -32.51 -19.02 -15.92
N LYS A 471 -33.06 -19.97 -16.68
CA LYS A 471 -33.61 -21.23 -16.16
C LYS A 471 -32.55 -22.13 -15.53
N LEU A 472 -31.37 -22.23 -16.15
CA LEU A 472 -30.26 -23.03 -15.62
C LEU A 472 -29.75 -22.44 -14.30
N SER A 473 -29.63 -21.13 -14.17
CA SER A 473 -29.24 -20.47 -12.91
C SER A 473 -30.23 -20.72 -11.77
N VAL A 474 -31.55 -20.75 -12.06
CA VAL A 474 -32.57 -21.09 -11.05
C VAL A 474 -32.50 -22.57 -10.65
N LEU A 475 -32.28 -23.47 -11.60
CA LEU A 475 -32.17 -24.90 -11.31
C LEU A 475 -30.93 -25.23 -10.45
N LEU A 476 -29.80 -24.57 -10.71
CA LEU A 476 -28.57 -24.70 -9.91
C LEU A 476 -28.70 -24.17 -8.46
N LEU A 477 -29.72 -23.37 -8.16
CA LEU A 477 -30.00 -22.91 -6.79
C LEU A 477 -30.90 -23.86 -6.00
N LEU A 478 -31.66 -24.73 -6.68
CA LEU A 478 -32.63 -25.66 -6.08
C LEU A 478 -32.05 -27.06 -5.83
N PHE A 479 -30.89 -27.37 -6.41
CA PHE A 479 -30.10 -28.58 -6.21
C PHE A 479 -28.73 -28.21 -5.61
#